data_AF-I2A7S1-F1
#
_entry.id   AF-I2A7S1-F1
#
_cell.length_a   1.000
_cell.length_b   1.000
_cell.length_c   1.000
_cell.angle_alpha   90.00
_cell.angle_beta   90.00
_cell.angle_gamma   90.00
#
_symmetry.space_group_name_H-M   'P 1'
#
loop_
_entity.id
_entity.type
_entity.pdbx_description
1 polymer ?
#
loop_
_entity_poly.entity_id
_entity_poly.type
_entity_poly.pdbx_seq_one_letter_code
_entity_poly.pdbx_strand_id
1 'polypeptide(L)'
;MDPASTGPDGAHALVELLRDAGVDVVVADTIADVERAARPDALILVAQSQYLTDAVTDRLARIRSDLLLVEPTTRAREALLPGVEVSGASGFDSDPNCTLREAVRSGSVRFGPTNTFKAKDGRTMTRCYDGALIRFRDGGRVVTAVGSTDFMTNGGLLHAGNAALAMNLAGDRPRLVWYAPHHVEGETSTKASLFDLIPPNVSWIVWQLALVVLLVAAWKGRRPGPLVAEELPVVVRASETVEGRGRLYRSRRARDRAAAALRTATLQRLLPRLGLGAGADPATVVSTAAQRTGSDPGFVSYHLFGPPPTTDHDLLQLARALDDIERQVARP
;
A
#
# COMPACT_ATOMS: atom_id res chain seq x y z
N MET A 1 -23.20 -7.33 6.65
CA MET A 1 -24.11 -7.58 7.79
C MET A 1 -23.35 -7.83 9.10
N ASP A 2 -22.21 -7.16 9.29
CA ASP A 2 -21.47 -7.21 10.55
C ASP A 2 -22.17 -6.32 11.60
N PRO A 3 -22.58 -6.86 12.76
CA PRO A 3 -23.26 -6.09 13.81
C PRO A 3 -22.36 -5.01 14.45
N ALA A 4 -21.03 -5.10 14.34
CA ALA A 4 -20.10 -4.10 14.85
C ALA A 4 -19.72 -3.03 13.82
N SER A 5 -19.95 -3.29 12.52
CA SER A 5 -19.51 -2.40 11.44
C SER A 5 -20.47 -1.22 11.24
N THR A 6 -19.90 -0.02 11.24
CA THR A 6 -20.60 1.24 10.92
C THR A 6 -20.55 1.61 9.44
N GLY A 7 -19.92 0.77 8.59
CA GLY A 7 -19.91 0.96 7.13
C GLY A 7 -21.28 0.72 6.50
N PRO A 8 -21.49 1.11 5.23
CA PRO A 8 -22.80 0.97 4.56
C PRO A 8 -23.31 -0.48 4.52
N ASP A 9 -22.43 -1.46 4.35
CA ASP A 9 -22.77 -2.90 4.32
C ASP A 9 -22.85 -3.55 5.72
N GLY A 10 -22.58 -2.77 6.78
CA GLY A 10 -22.69 -3.18 8.17
C GLY A 10 -24.14 -3.22 8.67
N ALA A 11 -24.35 -3.69 9.91
CA ALA A 11 -25.66 -3.74 10.55
C ALA A 11 -25.69 -3.07 11.94
N HIS A 12 -24.64 -2.34 12.31
CA HIS A 12 -24.54 -1.67 13.61
C HIS A 12 -25.74 -0.77 13.93
N ALA A 13 -26.25 0.00 12.95
CA ALA A 13 -27.38 0.89 13.18
C ALA A 13 -28.65 0.10 13.58
N LEU A 14 -28.93 -1.02 12.90
CA LEU A 14 -30.08 -1.86 13.22
C LEU A 14 -29.94 -2.50 14.60
N VAL A 15 -28.74 -2.98 14.95
CA VAL A 15 -28.46 -3.59 16.26
C VAL A 15 -28.71 -2.59 17.39
N GLU A 16 -28.24 -1.35 17.24
CA GLU A 16 -28.46 -0.30 18.23
C GLU A 16 -29.94 0.10 18.33
N LEU A 17 -30.65 0.20 17.21
CA LEU A 17 -32.10 0.46 17.21
C LEU A 17 -32.88 -0.65 17.92
N LEU A 18 -32.53 -1.92 17.71
CA LEU A 18 -33.17 -3.05 18.38
C LEU A 18 -32.93 -3.03 19.89
N ARG A 19 -31.70 -2.70 20.32
CA ARG A 19 -31.36 -2.55 21.74
C ARG A 19 -32.12 -1.40 22.40
N ASP A 20 -32.21 -0.25 21.73
CA ASP A 20 -32.99 0.90 22.18
C ASP A 20 -34.49 0.57 22.31
N ALA A 21 -35.00 -0.26 21.39
CA ALA A 21 -36.36 -0.79 21.44
C ALA A 21 -36.57 -1.89 22.52
N GLY A 22 -35.54 -2.22 23.31
CA GLY A 22 -35.60 -3.16 24.42
C GLY A 22 -35.41 -4.64 24.05
N VAL A 23 -34.90 -4.93 22.85
CA VAL A 23 -34.55 -6.30 22.43
C VAL A 23 -33.16 -6.67 22.95
N ASP A 24 -33.04 -7.82 23.63
CA ASP A 24 -31.76 -8.39 24.04
C ASP A 24 -31.05 -9.00 22.81
N VAL A 25 -30.13 -8.23 22.20
CA VAL A 25 -29.37 -8.67 21.03
C VAL A 25 -28.05 -9.33 21.45
N VAL A 26 -27.99 -10.64 21.30
CA VAL A 26 -26.81 -11.48 21.52
C VAL A 26 -26.12 -11.72 20.19
N VAL A 27 -24.92 -11.16 20.01
CA VAL A 27 -24.08 -11.47 18.85
C VAL A 27 -23.42 -12.83 19.08
N ALA A 28 -23.60 -13.76 18.13
CA ALA A 28 -23.00 -15.08 18.15
C ALA A 28 -21.96 -15.17 17.02
N ASP A 29 -20.71 -15.45 17.38
CA ASP A 29 -19.62 -15.62 16.41
C ASP A 29 -19.51 -17.06 15.93
N THR A 30 -19.97 -18.03 16.74
CA THR A 30 -19.94 -19.46 16.41
C THR A 30 -21.30 -20.13 16.55
N ILE A 31 -21.49 -21.26 15.87
CA ILE A 31 -22.67 -22.10 16.05
C ILE A 31 -22.85 -22.58 17.51
N ALA A 32 -21.75 -22.76 18.25
CA ALA A 32 -21.82 -23.14 19.66
C ALA A 32 -22.38 -22.00 20.54
N ASP A 33 -22.11 -20.75 20.17
CA ASP A 33 -22.69 -19.59 20.84
C ASP A 33 -24.19 -19.49 20.56
N VAL A 34 -24.60 -19.77 19.32
CA VAL A 34 -26.02 -19.86 18.95
C VAL A 34 -26.72 -20.92 19.78
N GLU A 35 -26.17 -22.14 19.87
CA GLU A 35 -26.75 -23.22 20.67
C GLU A 35 -26.85 -22.87 22.16
N ARG A 36 -25.86 -22.16 22.71
CA ARG A 36 -25.86 -21.72 24.12
C ARG A 36 -26.86 -20.60 24.37
N ALA A 37 -27.07 -19.71 23.40
CA ALA A 37 -28.00 -18.59 23.47
C ALA A 37 -29.43 -18.97 23.08
N ALA A 38 -29.63 -20.11 22.41
CA ALA A 38 -30.94 -20.58 21.96
C ALA A 38 -31.90 -20.78 23.15
N ARG A 39 -33.07 -20.15 23.08
CA ARG A 39 -34.16 -20.27 24.05
C ARG A 39 -35.50 -20.42 23.31
N PRO A 40 -36.55 -20.99 23.93
CA PRO A 40 -37.86 -21.15 23.28
C PRO A 40 -38.51 -19.82 22.85
N ASP A 41 -38.17 -18.73 23.53
CA ASP A 41 -38.67 -17.38 23.29
C ASP A 41 -37.73 -16.52 22.43
N ALA A 42 -36.54 -17.03 22.08
CA ALA A 42 -35.57 -16.32 21.25
C ALA A 42 -35.84 -16.49 19.74
N LEU A 43 -35.50 -15.44 18.98
CA LEU A 43 -35.37 -15.48 17.53
C LEU A 43 -33.89 -15.62 17.15
N ILE A 44 -33.58 -16.54 16.25
CA ILE A 44 -32.24 -16.67 15.68
C ILE A 44 -32.26 -16.03 14.29
N LEU A 45 -31.52 -14.95 14.10
CA LEU A 45 -31.25 -14.38 12.80
C LEU A 45 -30.01 -15.03 12.23
N VAL A 46 -30.12 -15.58 11.02
CA VAL A 46 -29.01 -16.17 10.28
C VAL A 46 -28.84 -15.42 8.97
N ALA A 47 -27.69 -14.79 8.81
CA ALA A 47 -27.26 -14.08 7.61
C ALA A 47 -25.88 -14.60 7.16
N GLN A 48 -25.36 -14.08 6.04
CA GLN A 48 -24.03 -14.43 5.52
C GLN A 48 -23.87 -15.95 5.31
N SER A 49 -24.94 -16.58 4.80
CA SER A 49 -25.04 -18.05 4.71
C SER A 49 -24.02 -18.70 3.78
N GLN A 50 -23.26 -17.92 3.00
CA GLN A 50 -22.14 -18.42 2.19
C GLN A 50 -20.97 -18.95 3.04
N TYR A 51 -20.88 -18.57 4.31
CA TYR A 51 -19.85 -19.07 5.24
C TYR A 51 -20.32 -20.28 6.08
N LEU A 52 -21.56 -20.73 5.90
CA LEU A 52 -22.09 -21.89 6.62
C LEU A 52 -21.67 -23.18 5.92
N THR A 53 -21.04 -24.09 6.68
CA THR A 53 -20.78 -25.46 6.25
C THR A 53 -22.01 -26.35 6.44
N ASP A 54 -22.03 -27.51 5.79
CA ASP A 54 -23.12 -28.48 5.96
C ASP A 54 -23.27 -28.90 7.43
N ALA A 55 -22.15 -29.14 8.12
CA ALA A 55 -22.13 -29.49 9.54
C ALA A 55 -22.75 -28.40 10.44
N VAL A 56 -22.47 -27.12 10.16
CA VAL A 56 -23.07 -25.98 10.88
C VAL A 56 -24.57 -25.89 10.57
N THR A 57 -24.94 -26.07 9.30
CA THR A 57 -26.33 -25.96 8.85
C THR A 57 -27.20 -27.07 9.46
N ASP A 58 -26.68 -28.30 9.53
CA ASP A 58 -27.33 -29.43 10.21
C ASP A 58 -27.55 -29.17 11.71
N ARG A 59 -26.61 -28.47 12.36
CA ARG A 59 -26.75 -28.06 13.77
C ARG A 59 -27.84 -27.01 13.91
N LEU A 60 -27.86 -25.98 13.06
CA LEU A 60 -28.93 -24.97 13.03
C LEU A 60 -30.32 -25.57 12.80
N ALA A 61 -30.41 -26.61 11.96
CA ALA A 61 -31.67 -27.31 11.69
C ALA A 61 -32.24 -28.00 12.95
N ARG A 62 -31.39 -28.42 13.89
CA ARG A 62 -31.82 -29.06 15.15
C ARG A 62 -32.30 -28.07 16.21
N ILE A 63 -32.00 -26.78 16.07
CA ILE A 63 -32.41 -25.76 17.04
C ILE A 63 -33.90 -25.45 16.89
N ARG A 64 -34.63 -25.42 18.02
CA ARG A 64 -36.10 -25.29 18.04
C ARG A 64 -36.59 -23.85 18.23
N SER A 65 -35.69 -22.90 18.47
CA SER A 65 -36.01 -21.46 18.46
C SER A 65 -36.51 -21.02 17.08
N ASP A 66 -37.30 -19.95 17.05
CA ASP A 66 -37.75 -19.38 15.78
C ASP A 66 -36.54 -18.90 14.96
N LEU A 67 -36.67 -18.99 13.63
CA LEU A 67 -35.57 -18.73 12.71
C LEU A 67 -35.95 -17.64 11.71
N LEU A 68 -35.09 -16.63 11.58
CA LEU A 68 -35.13 -15.61 10.53
C LEU A 68 -33.89 -15.78 9.62
N LEU A 69 -34.11 -16.31 8.41
CA LEU A 69 -33.07 -16.48 7.40
C LEU A 69 -33.05 -15.27 6.46
N VAL A 70 -31.90 -14.60 6.39
CA VAL A 70 -31.71 -13.42 5.55
C VAL A 70 -30.80 -13.79 4.38
N GLU A 71 -31.34 -13.69 3.16
CA GLU A 71 -30.67 -14.01 1.90
C GLU A 71 -29.95 -15.36 1.93
N PRO A 72 -30.68 -16.48 2.17
CA PRO A 72 -30.07 -17.79 2.21
C PRO A 72 -29.53 -18.19 0.83
N THR A 73 -28.30 -18.69 0.79
CA THR A 73 -27.72 -19.35 -0.39
C THR A 73 -28.53 -20.60 -0.74
N THR A 74 -28.38 -21.10 -1.97
CA THR A 74 -29.03 -22.33 -2.43
C THR A 74 -28.81 -23.50 -1.47
N ARG A 75 -27.59 -23.69 -0.99
CA ARG A 75 -27.21 -24.75 -0.04
C ARG A 75 -27.93 -24.58 1.30
N ALA A 76 -27.85 -23.39 1.91
CA ALA A 76 -28.49 -23.12 3.20
C ALA A 76 -30.02 -23.23 3.11
N ARG A 77 -30.63 -22.78 2.01
CA ARG A 77 -32.06 -22.93 1.75
C ARG A 77 -32.45 -24.41 1.68
N GLU A 78 -31.72 -25.24 0.94
CA GLU A 78 -32.09 -26.66 0.78
C GLU A 78 -32.03 -27.43 2.10
N ALA A 79 -31.08 -27.10 2.96
CA ALA A 79 -30.94 -27.73 4.27
C ALA A 79 -31.93 -27.17 5.33
N LEU A 80 -32.16 -25.85 5.37
CA LEU A 80 -32.97 -25.21 6.42
C LEU A 80 -34.43 -24.96 6.04
N LEU A 81 -34.73 -24.96 4.73
CA LEU A 81 -36.05 -24.68 4.14
C LEU A 81 -36.45 -25.79 3.15
N PRO A 82 -36.50 -27.07 3.57
CA PRO A 82 -36.91 -28.14 2.67
C PRO A 82 -38.33 -27.88 2.13
N GLY A 83 -38.51 -28.07 0.82
CA GLY A 83 -39.78 -27.79 0.15
C GLY A 83 -40.00 -26.33 -0.27
N VAL A 84 -39.03 -25.43 -0.06
CA VAL A 84 -39.05 -24.06 -0.61
C VAL A 84 -38.12 -23.97 -1.81
N GLU A 85 -38.55 -23.36 -2.90
CA GLU A 85 -37.73 -23.08 -4.08
C GLU A 85 -37.71 -21.59 -4.43
N VAL A 86 -36.68 -21.16 -5.17
CA VAL A 86 -36.56 -19.78 -5.63
C VAL A 86 -37.46 -19.57 -6.86
N SER A 87 -38.19 -18.46 -6.88
CA SER A 87 -38.92 -17.94 -8.04
C SER A 87 -38.23 -16.71 -8.64
N GLY A 88 -38.66 -16.28 -9.83
CA GLY A 88 -38.08 -15.12 -10.50
C GLY A 88 -38.15 -13.85 -9.64
N ALA A 89 -37.12 -13.00 -9.74
CA ALA A 89 -37.03 -11.74 -9.02
C ALA A 89 -38.20 -10.81 -9.39
N SER A 90 -38.89 -10.28 -8.38
CA SER A 90 -39.80 -9.14 -8.54
C SER A 90 -39.00 -7.83 -8.41
N GLY A 91 -39.63 -6.71 -8.80
CA GLY A 91 -38.99 -5.40 -8.91
C GLY A 91 -38.38 -4.85 -7.62
N PHE A 92 -37.73 -3.69 -7.74
CA PHE A 92 -36.94 -3.09 -6.65
C PHE A 92 -37.75 -2.66 -5.42
N ASP A 93 -39.00 -2.22 -5.64
CA ASP A 93 -39.95 -1.82 -4.59
C ASP A 93 -41.14 -2.78 -4.59
N SER A 94 -41.61 -3.16 -3.41
CA SER A 94 -42.74 -4.06 -3.27
C SER A 94 -43.65 -3.67 -2.11
N ASP A 95 -44.95 -3.80 -2.33
CA ASP A 95 -45.96 -3.69 -1.28
C ASP A 95 -46.14 -5.04 -0.57
N PRO A 96 -46.64 -5.06 0.68
CA PRO A 96 -46.67 -6.26 1.51
C PRO A 96 -47.42 -7.44 0.88
N ASN A 97 -48.51 -7.19 0.13
CA ASN A 97 -49.32 -8.19 -0.56
C ASN A 97 -49.73 -9.41 0.31
N CYS A 98 -49.88 -9.21 1.63
CA CYS A 98 -50.16 -10.28 2.59
C CYS A 98 -50.80 -9.73 3.88
N THR A 99 -51.15 -10.63 4.82
CA THR A 99 -51.75 -10.31 6.13
C THR A 99 -50.77 -10.33 7.30
N LEU A 100 -49.47 -10.50 7.04
CA LEU A 100 -48.44 -10.52 8.07
C LEU A 100 -48.32 -9.15 8.72
N ARG A 101 -48.56 -9.06 10.04
CA ARG A 101 -48.59 -7.80 10.79
C ARG A 101 -47.31 -6.98 10.59
N GLU A 102 -46.17 -7.64 10.63
CA GLU A 102 -44.83 -7.08 10.49
C GLU A 102 -44.64 -6.44 9.11
N ALA A 103 -45.10 -7.09 8.05
CA ALA A 103 -45.04 -6.55 6.69
C ALA A 103 -46.04 -5.41 6.49
N VAL A 104 -47.29 -5.60 6.93
CA VAL A 104 -48.35 -4.58 6.78
C VAL A 104 -48.00 -3.29 7.52
N ARG A 105 -47.42 -3.38 8.73
CA ARG A 105 -46.97 -2.20 9.49
C ARG A 105 -45.80 -1.47 8.85
N SER A 106 -44.98 -2.18 8.07
CA SER A 106 -43.81 -1.63 7.41
C SER A 106 -44.16 -0.93 6.10
N GLY A 107 -45.31 -1.27 5.51
CA GLY A 107 -45.74 -0.71 4.23
C GLY A 107 -44.83 -1.16 3.09
N SER A 108 -44.60 -0.26 2.14
CA SER A 108 -43.77 -0.50 0.96
C SER A 108 -42.28 -0.56 1.33
N VAL A 109 -41.53 -1.53 0.80
CA VAL A 109 -40.14 -1.82 1.14
C VAL A 109 -39.30 -1.92 -0.14
N ARG A 110 -38.06 -1.45 -0.07
CA ARG A 110 -37.09 -1.48 -1.18
C ARG A 110 -36.03 -2.55 -0.91
N PHE A 111 -36.18 -3.72 -1.52
CA PHE A 111 -35.25 -4.85 -1.30
C PHE A 111 -34.03 -4.84 -2.21
N GLY A 112 -33.98 -3.99 -3.24
CA GLY A 112 -32.91 -4.08 -4.23
C GLY A 112 -33.03 -5.36 -5.08
N PRO A 113 -31.92 -5.95 -5.56
CA PRO A 113 -31.90 -7.30 -6.08
C PRO A 113 -32.32 -8.30 -4.99
N THR A 114 -33.44 -9.00 -5.19
CA THR A 114 -33.95 -9.96 -4.20
C THR A 114 -34.34 -11.28 -4.83
N ASN A 115 -34.10 -12.36 -4.10
CA ASN A 115 -34.72 -13.64 -4.40
C ASN A 115 -36.19 -13.62 -3.95
N THR A 116 -37.07 -14.30 -4.68
CA THR A 116 -38.42 -14.59 -4.21
C THR A 116 -38.56 -16.09 -3.98
N PHE A 117 -39.48 -16.48 -3.09
CA PHE A 117 -39.66 -17.87 -2.71
C PHE A 117 -41.10 -18.34 -2.95
N LYS A 118 -41.21 -19.61 -3.33
CA LYS A 118 -42.47 -20.34 -3.46
C LYS A 118 -42.36 -21.74 -2.88
N ALA A 119 -43.50 -22.30 -2.46
CA ALA A 119 -43.56 -23.67 -2.00
C ALA A 119 -43.46 -24.63 -3.20
N LYS A 120 -42.56 -25.61 -3.09
CA LYS A 120 -42.39 -26.72 -4.05
C LYS A 120 -43.38 -27.86 -3.79
N ASP A 121 -43.73 -28.06 -2.53
CA ASP A 121 -44.56 -29.16 -2.02
C ASP A 121 -46.03 -28.75 -1.75
N GLY A 122 -46.41 -27.52 -2.13
CA GLY A 122 -47.75 -26.98 -1.87
C GLY A 122 -48.04 -26.68 -0.40
N ARG A 123 -47.02 -26.66 0.48
CA ARG A 123 -47.22 -26.34 1.89
C ARG A 123 -47.83 -24.95 2.10
N THR A 124 -48.65 -24.82 3.14
CA THR A 124 -49.23 -23.52 3.52
C THR A 124 -48.14 -22.60 4.04
N MET A 125 -47.97 -21.46 3.36
CA MET A 125 -46.95 -20.46 3.68
C MET A 125 -47.50 -19.07 3.40
N THR A 126 -47.29 -18.15 4.33
CA THR A 126 -47.56 -16.73 4.09
C THR A 126 -46.46 -16.20 3.19
N ARG A 127 -46.83 -15.59 2.06
CA ARG A 127 -45.91 -14.93 1.13
C ARG A 127 -46.25 -13.45 1.12
N CYS A 128 -45.26 -12.61 1.35
CA CYS A 128 -45.36 -11.16 1.32
C CYS A 128 -44.36 -10.60 0.31
N TYR A 129 -44.58 -9.37 -0.17
CA TYR A 129 -43.69 -8.70 -1.13
C TYR A 129 -43.39 -9.58 -2.34
N ASP A 130 -44.46 -10.12 -2.95
CA ASP A 130 -44.43 -11.06 -4.07
C ASP A 130 -43.63 -12.36 -3.85
N GLY A 131 -43.33 -12.66 -2.58
CA GLY A 131 -42.55 -13.83 -2.16
C GLY A 131 -41.12 -13.50 -1.77
N ALA A 132 -40.70 -12.23 -1.78
CA ALA A 132 -39.41 -11.82 -1.23
C ALA A 132 -39.32 -12.08 0.28
N LEU A 133 -40.47 -12.11 0.97
CA LEU A 133 -40.60 -12.55 2.35
C LEU A 133 -41.58 -13.72 2.44
N ILE A 134 -41.17 -14.77 3.16
CA ILE A 134 -42.02 -15.91 3.44
C ILE A 134 -42.01 -16.26 4.93
N ARG A 135 -43.13 -16.76 5.44
CA ARG A 135 -43.25 -17.28 6.80
C ARG A 135 -44.10 -18.54 6.83
N PHE A 136 -43.60 -19.57 7.50
CA PHE A 136 -44.29 -20.83 7.70
C PHE A 136 -43.88 -21.48 9.02
N ARG A 137 -44.61 -22.52 9.42
CA ARG A 137 -44.24 -23.36 10.56
C ARG A 137 -43.60 -24.64 10.08
N ASP A 138 -42.51 -25.01 10.73
CA ASP A 138 -41.79 -26.23 10.44
C ASP A 138 -41.24 -26.81 11.73
N GLY A 139 -41.49 -28.10 11.98
CA GLY A 139 -41.03 -28.77 13.19
C GLY A 139 -41.34 -27.97 14.47
N GLY A 140 -42.53 -27.40 14.64
CA GLY A 140 -42.91 -26.68 15.85
C GLY A 140 -42.26 -25.30 16.07
N ARG A 141 -41.37 -24.84 15.18
CA ARG A 141 -40.84 -23.46 15.18
C ARG A 141 -41.44 -22.64 14.03
N VAL A 142 -41.40 -21.33 14.14
CA VAL A 142 -41.70 -20.42 13.03
C VAL A 142 -40.41 -20.17 12.26
N VAL A 143 -40.47 -20.32 10.95
CA VAL A 143 -39.38 -19.99 10.05
C VAL A 143 -39.82 -18.86 9.14
N THR A 144 -39.05 -17.77 9.15
CA THR A 144 -39.19 -16.63 8.25
C THR A 144 -37.96 -16.58 7.36
N ALA A 145 -38.14 -16.39 6.06
CA ALA A 145 -37.02 -16.18 5.13
C ALA A 145 -37.25 -14.93 4.30
N VAL A 146 -36.17 -14.17 4.07
CA VAL A 146 -36.17 -12.95 3.27
C VAL A 146 -35.09 -13.04 2.20
N GLY A 147 -35.39 -12.57 1.00
CA GLY A 147 -34.58 -12.80 -0.19
C GLY A 147 -33.41 -11.83 -0.41
N SER A 148 -33.25 -10.83 0.44
CA SER A 148 -32.22 -9.79 0.34
C SER A 148 -31.78 -9.34 1.74
N THR A 149 -30.51 -8.99 1.88
CA THR A 149 -29.94 -8.36 3.09
C THR A 149 -30.07 -6.84 3.09
N ASP A 150 -30.31 -6.19 1.95
CA ASP A 150 -30.24 -4.73 1.77
C ASP A 150 -31.10 -3.96 2.78
N PHE A 151 -32.31 -4.45 3.08
CA PHE A 151 -33.22 -3.75 3.99
C PHE A 151 -32.74 -3.71 5.45
N MET A 152 -31.71 -4.51 5.81
CA MET A 152 -31.15 -4.58 7.15
C MET A 152 -29.76 -3.93 7.27
N THR A 153 -29.14 -3.53 6.16
CA THR A 153 -27.82 -2.89 6.18
C THR A 153 -27.92 -1.40 6.51
N ASN A 154 -26.87 -0.84 7.09
CA ASN A 154 -26.81 0.58 7.46
C ASN A 154 -27.15 1.51 6.29
N GLY A 155 -26.70 1.17 5.07
CA GLY A 155 -27.00 1.92 3.86
C GLY A 155 -28.46 1.78 3.39
N GLY A 156 -29.09 0.62 3.60
CA GLY A 156 -30.44 0.35 3.11
C GLY A 156 -31.57 0.71 4.08
N LEU A 157 -31.29 0.90 5.38
CA LEU A 157 -32.32 1.19 6.40
C LEU A 157 -33.17 2.42 6.10
N LEU A 158 -32.59 3.46 5.49
CA LEU A 158 -33.26 4.74 5.22
C LEU A 158 -34.20 4.70 3.99
N HIS A 159 -34.26 3.60 3.26
CA HIS A 159 -35.07 3.50 2.06
C HIS A 159 -36.46 2.95 2.35
N ALA A 160 -37.49 3.72 1.98
CA ALA A 160 -38.90 3.32 2.12
C ALA A 160 -39.21 2.78 3.54
N GLY A 161 -39.83 1.60 3.65
CA GLY A 161 -40.15 0.91 4.91
C GLY A 161 -39.06 -0.03 5.43
N ASN A 162 -37.82 0.02 4.93
CA ASN A 162 -36.77 -0.96 5.23
C ASN A 162 -36.47 -1.06 6.74
N ALA A 163 -36.21 0.07 7.42
CA ALA A 163 -35.99 0.08 8.85
C ALA A 163 -37.20 -0.48 9.63
N ALA A 164 -38.42 -0.12 9.23
CA ALA A 164 -39.63 -0.63 9.87
C ALA A 164 -39.73 -2.17 9.73
N LEU A 165 -39.46 -2.70 8.54
CA LEU A 165 -39.47 -4.15 8.31
C LEU A 165 -38.37 -4.86 9.09
N ALA A 166 -37.14 -4.35 9.04
CA ALA A 166 -36.01 -4.90 9.79
C ALA A 166 -36.30 -4.96 11.28
N MET A 167 -36.81 -3.87 11.85
CA MET A 167 -37.19 -3.79 13.26
C MET A 167 -38.36 -4.71 13.61
N ASN A 168 -39.41 -4.76 12.78
CA ASN A 168 -40.58 -5.59 13.02
C ASN A 168 -40.27 -7.10 12.92
N LEU A 169 -39.35 -7.51 12.04
CA LEU A 169 -38.96 -8.91 11.90
C LEU A 169 -37.94 -9.34 12.96
N ALA A 170 -36.87 -8.56 13.15
CA ALA A 170 -35.79 -8.91 14.07
C ALA A 170 -36.18 -8.67 15.54
N GLY A 171 -37.12 -7.76 15.79
CA GLY A 171 -37.67 -7.45 17.11
C GLY A 171 -38.99 -8.14 17.45
N ASP A 172 -39.42 -9.17 16.69
CA ASP A 172 -40.66 -9.90 16.98
C ASP A 172 -40.60 -10.68 18.32
N ARG A 173 -39.39 -10.93 18.81
CA ARG A 173 -39.10 -11.62 20.07
C ARG A 173 -38.27 -10.72 21.00
N PRO A 174 -38.39 -10.89 22.34
CA PRO A 174 -37.64 -10.08 23.29
C PRO A 174 -36.12 -10.34 23.24
N ARG A 175 -35.70 -11.48 22.69
CA ARG A 175 -34.29 -11.86 22.54
C ARG A 175 -33.98 -12.24 21.11
N LEU A 176 -32.94 -11.64 20.55
CA LEU A 176 -32.44 -11.90 19.21
C LEU A 176 -31.01 -12.44 19.29
N VAL A 177 -30.79 -13.62 18.73
CA VAL A 177 -29.43 -14.15 18.50
C VAL A 177 -29.03 -13.78 17.08
N TRP A 178 -28.05 -12.88 16.95
CA TRP A 178 -27.53 -12.43 15.67
C TRP A 178 -26.36 -13.32 15.25
N TYR A 179 -26.59 -14.19 14.27
CA TYR A 179 -25.58 -15.10 13.72
C TYR A 179 -25.28 -14.76 12.26
N ALA A 180 -24.14 -14.12 12.03
CA ALA A 180 -23.69 -13.69 10.72
C ALA A 180 -22.17 -13.91 10.60
N PRO A 181 -21.72 -15.15 10.35
CA PRO A 181 -20.29 -15.44 10.27
C PRO A 181 -19.65 -14.71 9.09
N HIS A 182 -18.39 -14.29 9.26
CA HIS A 182 -17.59 -13.61 8.23
C HIS A 182 -16.48 -14.49 7.66
N HIS A 183 -16.33 -15.70 8.20
CA HIS A 183 -15.36 -16.71 7.81
C HIS A 183 -16.00 -18.09 7.96
N VAL A 184 -15.51 -19.06 7.17
CA VAL A 184 -16.03 -20.43 7.22
C VAL A 184 -15.67 -21.07 8.56
N GLU A 185 -16.68 -21.36 9.38
CA GLU A 185 -16.48 -22.09 10.63
C GLU A 185 -16.13 -23.56 10.36
N GLY A 186 -15.00 -24.00 10.92
CA GLY A 186 -14.52 -25.38 10.78
C GLY A 186 -13.38 -25.56 9.76
N GLU A 187 -13.05 -24.52 9.00
CA GLU A 187 -11.68 -24.40 8.52
C GLU A 187 -10.85 -23.95 9.73
N THR A 188 -10.14 -24.90 10.34
CA THR A 188 -8.94 -24.53 11.09
C THR A 188 -8.08 -23.74 10.11
N SER A 189 -8.20 -22.42 10.16
CA SER A 189 -7.13 -21.52 9.80
C SER A 189 -6.05 -21.81 10.83
N THR A 190 -5.33 -22.92 10.65
CA THR A 190 -3.96 -23.08 11.11
C THR A 190 -3.33 -21.78 10.69
N LYS A 191 -3.08 -20.88 11.66
CA LYS A 191 -2.60 -19.51 11.44
C LYS A 191 -1.68 -19.51 10.24
N ALA A 192 -2.22 -19.22 9.06
CA ALA A 192 -1.46 -19.38 7.84
C ALA A 192 -0.45 -18.26 7.95
N SER A 193 0.80 -18.64 8.19
CA SER A 193 1.86 -17.66 8.33
C SER A 193 1.90 -16.90 7.00
N LEU A 194 2.31 -15.64 6.99
CA LEU A 194 2.46 -14.89 5.72
C LEU A 194 3.30 -15.67 4.68
N PHE A 195 4.13 -16.62 5.15
CA PHE A 195 4.90 -17.55 4.34
C PHE A 195 4.09 -18.66 3.64
N ASP A 196 2.88 -19.00 4.11
CA ASP A 196 1.98 -19.99 3.48
C ASP A 196 1.23 -19.41 2.26
N LEU A 197 1.13 -18.09 2.18
CA LEU A 197 0.60 -17.40 0.99
C LEU A 197 1.63 -17.27 -0.12
N ILE A 198 2.90 -17.60 0.14
CA ILE A 198 3.97 -17.52 -0.85
C ILE A 198 3.86 -18.75 -1.75
N PRO A 199 3.59 -18.59 -3.06
CA PRO A 199 3.47 -19.73 -3.95
C PRO A 199 4.82 -20.48 -4.03
N PRO A 200 4.80 -21.82 -4.21
CA PRO A 200 5.98 -22.68 -4.05
C PRO A 200 7.15 -22.31 -4.99
N ASN A 201 6.83 -21.67 -6.11
CA ASN A 201 7.78 -21.17 -7.10
C ASN A 201 8.65 -19.99 -6.61
N VAL A 202 8.27 -19.26 -5.55
CA VAL A 202 9.07 -18.13 -5.04
C VAL A 202 10.38 -18.61 -4.43
N SER A 203 10.41 -19.80 -3.84
CA SER A 203 11.64 -20.43 -3.36
C SER A 203 12.70 -20.55 -4.48
N TRP A 204 12.25 -20.87 -5.70
CA TRP A 204 13.10 -20.95 -6.88
C TRP A 204 13.64 -19.58 -7.29
N ILE A 205 12.82 -18.54 -7.24
CA ILE A 205 13.23 -17.16 -7.53
C ILE A 205 14.30 -16.69 -6.53
N VAL A 206 14.14 -17.01 -5.24
CA VAL A 206 15.15 -16.67 -4.21
C VAL A 206 16.49 -17.34 -4.49
N TRP A 207 16.48 -18.62 -4.86
CA TRP A 207 17.71 -19.33 -5.25
C TRP A 207 18.37 -18.74 -6.50
N GLN A 208 17.58 -18.35 -7.50
CA GLN A 208 18.09 -17.67 -8.69
C GLN A 208 18.72 -16.32 -8.34
N LEU A 209 18.06 -15.53 -7.48
CA LEU A 209 18.57 -14.24 -7.04
C LEU A 209 19.88 -14.40 -6.26
N ALA A 210 19.96 -15.39 -5.36
CA ALA A 210 21.18 -15.72 -4.62
C ALA A 210 22.32 -16.12 -5.56
N LEU A 211 22.05 -16.93 -6.58
CA LEU A 211 23.02 -17.30 -7.61
C LEU A 211 23.54 -16.08 -8.38
N VAL A 212 22.65 -15.19 -8.81
CA VAL A 212 23.03 -13.94 -9.49
C VAL A 212 23.92 -13.08 -8.61
N VAL A 213 23.56 -12.89 -7.34
CA VAL A 213 24.36 -12.12 -6.38
C VAL A 213 25.75 -12.76 -6.20
N LEU A 214 25.84 -14.08 -6.09
CA LEU A 214 27.11 -14.80 -5.99
C LEU A 214 27.98 -14.62 -7.25
N LEU A 215 27.38 -14.72 -8.44
CA LEU A 215 28.08 -14.50 -9.70
C LEU A 215 28.59 -13.05 -9.83
N VAL A 216 27.78 -12.07 -9.44
CA VAL A 216 28.17 -10.65 -9.43
C VAL A 216 29.28 -10.40 -8.41
N ALA A 217 29.18 -10.98 -7.22
CA ALA A 217 30.20 -10.88 -6.19
C ALA A 217 31.52 -11.53 -6.64
N ALA A 218 31.46 -12.69 -7.30
CA ALA A 218 32.64 -13.32 -7.89
C ALA A 218 33.24 -12.47 -9.02
N TRP A 219 32.42 -11.90 -9.90
CA TRP A 219 32.88 -11.03 -10.98
C TRP A 219 33.55 -9.75 -10.46
N LYS A 220 32.92 -9.05 -9.50
CA LYS A 220 33.47 -7.85 -8.88
C LYS A 220 34.62 -8.13 -7.91
N GLY A 221 34.64 -9.31 -7.29
CA GLY A 221 35.66 -9.75 -6.36
C GLY A 221 36.94 -10.24 -7.03
N ARG A 222 36.89 -10.59 -8.33
CA ARG A 222 38.09 -10.83 -9.13
C ARG A 222 38.84 -9.53 -9.32
N ARG A 223 39.80 -9.26 -8.43
CA ARG A 223 40.82 -8.22 -8.63
C ARG A 223 41.55 -8.53 -9.96
N PRO A 224 41.48 -7.67 -10.98
CA PRO A 224 42.53 -7.69 -12.01
C PRO A 224 43.86 -7.49 -11.28
N GLY A 225 44.86 -8.31 -11.62
CA GLY A 225 46.13 -8.38 -10.89
C GLY A 225 46.88 -7.05 -10.79
N PRO A 226 48.03 -7.02 -10.08
CA PRO A 226 48.84 -5.81 -9.97
C PRO A 226 49.09 -5.24 -11.37
N LEU A 227 48.88 -3.93 -11.55
CA LEU A 227 49.30 -3.24 -12.75
C LEU A 227 50.81 -3.48 -12.87
N VAL A 228 51.20 -4.29 -13.85
CA VAL A 228 52.60 -4.50 -14.19
C VAL A 228 53.17 -3.13 -14.51
N ALA A 229 54.10 -2.65 -13.68
CA ALA A 229 54.86 -1.45 -14.00
C ALA A 229 55.75 -1.83 -15.18
N GLU A 230 55.33 -1.44 -16.36
CA GLU A 230 56.11 -1.64 -17.58
C GLU A 230 57.34 -0.72 -17.49
N GLU A 231 58.54 -1.31 -17.49
CA GLU A 231 59.80 -0.56 -17.51
C GLU A 231 59.89 0.20 -18.85
N LEU A 232 59.64 1.51 -18.83
CA LEU A 232 59.87 2.38 -19.97
C LEU A 232 61.39 2.44 -20.24
N PRO A 233 61.90 1.92 -21.36
CA PRO A 233 63.33 1.66 -21.56
C PRO A 233 64.13 2.91 -21.96
N VAL A 234 63.64 4.12 -21.71
CA VAL A 234 64.35 5.35 -22.07
C VAL A 234 64.18 6.40 -20.97
N VAL A 235 65.28 6.72 -20.29
CA VAL A 235 65.40 7.91 -19.46
C VAL A 235 65.46 9.13 -20.39
N VAL A 236 64.29 9.64 -20.77
CA VAL A 236 64.19 10.89 -21.52
C VAL A 236 64.60 12.02 -20.57
N ARG A 237 65.59 12.84 -20.94
CA ARG A 237 65.98 13.98 -20.11
C ARG A 237 64.76 14.89 -19.94
N ALA A 238 64.47 15.33 -18.72
CA ALA A 238 63.30 16.16 -18.42
C ALA A 238 63.19 17.41 -19.32
N SER A 239 64.33 17.92 -19.82
CA SER A 239 64.41 19.01 -20.79
C SER A 239 63.73 18.69 -22.14
N GLU A 240 63.84 17.46 -22.64
CA GLU A 240 63.25 17.05 -23.92
C GLU A 240 61.72 16.93 -23.85
N THR A 241 61.17 16.48 -22.72
CA THR A 241 59.71 16.43 -22.51
C THR A 241 59.11 17.84 -22.40
N VAL A 242 59.79 18.75 -21.71
CA VAL A 242 59.38 20.15 -21.60
C VAL A 242 59.44 20.83 -22.97
N GLU A 243 60.51 20.63 -23.73
CA GLU A 243 60.66 21.20 -25.06
C GLU A 243 59.63 20.62 -26.05
N GLY A 244 59.41 19.31 -26.03
CA GLY A 244 58.41 18.63 -26.85
C GLY A 244 56.99 19.14 -26.59
N ARG A 245 56.61 19.28 -25.30
CA ARG A 245 55.31 19.82 -24.90
C ARG A 245 55.18 21.31 -25.23
N GLY A 246 56.25 22.08 -25.07
CA GLY A 246 56.32 23.49 -25.47
C GLY A 246 56.14 23.69 -26.98
N ARG A 247 56.80 22.88 -27.81
CA ARG A 247 56.62 22.89 -29.28
C ARG A 247 55.19 22.54 -29.68
N LEU A 248 54.55 21.61 -28.97
CA LEU A 248 53.17 21.20 -29.22
C LEU A 248 52.15 22.29 -28.84
N TYR A 249 52.35 22.99 -27.72
CA TYR A 249 51.53 24.15 -27.37
C TYR A 249 51.72 25.33 -28.34
N ARG A 250 52.94 25.56 -28.81
CA ARG A 250 53.24 26.58 -29.84
C ARG A 250 52.60 26.24 -31.18
N SER A 251 52.73 25.00 -31.67
CA SER A 251 52.18 24.60 -32.98
C SER A 251 50.65 24.68 -33.04
N ARG A 252 49.97 24.46 -31.91
CA ARG A 252 48.51 24.58 -31.79
C ARG A 252 48.04 25.97 -31.34
N ARG A 253 48.95 26.95 -31.17
CA ARG A 253 48.66 28.30 -30.66
C ARG A 253 47.84 28.30 -29.36
N ALA A 254 48.03 27.29 -28.51
CA ALA A 254 47.25 27.05 -27.28
C ALA A 254 47.78 27.87 -26.09
N ARG A 255 47.74 29.20 -26.23
CA ARG A 255 48.31 30.18 -25.29
C ARG A 255 47.57 30.21 -23.95
N ASP A 256 46.25 30.07 -24.00
CA ASP A 256 45.35 29.93 -22.87
C ASP A 256 45.76 28.76 -21.96
N ARG A 257 46.00 27.58 -22.55
CA ARG A 257 46.42 26.38 -21.81
C ARG A 257 47.82 26.50 -21.25
N ALA A 258 48.74 27.11 -22.01
CA ALA A 258 50.11 27.35 -21.54
C ALA A 258 50.12 28.32 -20.35
N ALA A 259 49.36 29.41 -20.42
CA ALA A 259 49.22 30.38 -19.33
C ALA A 259 48.57 29.76 -18.09
N ALA A 260 47.51 28.96 -18.26
CA ALA A 260 46.87 28.26 -17.15
C ALA A 260 47.84 27.27 -16.47
N ALA A 261 48.61 26.51 -17.26
CA ALA A 261 49.59 25.57 -16.71
C ALA A 261 50.74 26.27 -15.95
N LEU A 262 51.20 27.43 -16.43
CA LEU A 262 52.19 28.24 -15.72
C LEU A 262 51.64 28.76 -14.41
N ARG A 263 50.44 29.36 -14.41
CA ARG A 263 49.79 29.89 -13.22
C ARG A 263 49.52 28.81 -12.17
N THR A 264 49.01 27.65 -12.58
CA THR A 264 48.75 26.55 -11.64
C THR A 264 50.04 26.02 -11.02
N ALA A 265 51.10 25.85 -11.81
CA ALA A 265 52.41 25.43 -11.30
C ALA A 265 53.01 26.47 -10.34
N THR A 266 52.91 27.77 -10.66
CA THR A 266 53.37 28.84 -9.78
C THR A 266 52.57 28.89 -8.47
N LEU A 267 51.24 28.76 -8.51
CA LEU A 267 50.40 28.71 -7.31
C LEU A 267 50.74 27.52 -6.42
N GLN A 268 50.96 26.34 -7.00
CA GLN A 268 51.37 25.14 -6.25
C GLN A 268 52.68 25.34 -5.48
N ARG A 269 53.61 26.16 -6.00
CA ARG A 269 54.89 26.47 -5.34
C ARG A 269 54.79 27.66 -4.37
N LEU A 270 53.93 28.63 -4.65
CA LEU A 270 53.71 29.81 -3.80
C LEU A 270 52.93 29.48 -2.53
N LEU A 271 51.86 28.70 -2.63
CA LEU A 271 50.94 28.45 -1.50
C LEU A 271 51.65 27.93 -0.23
N PRO A 272 52.53 26.90 -0.30
CA PRO A 272 53.26 26.43 0.88
C PRO A 272 54.20 27.50 1.47
N ARG A 273 54.81 28.35 0.64
CA ARG A 273 55.73 29.42 1.07
C ARG A 273 55.01 30.58 1.75
N LEU A 274 53.75 30.79 1.41
CA LEU A 274 52.87 31.79 2.02
C LEU A 274 52.11 31.23 3.24
N GLY A 275 52.25 29.94 3.56
CA GLY A 275 51.51 29.29 4.65
C GLY A 275 50.03 29.05 4.33
N LEU A 276 49.66 29.04 3.04
CA LEU A 276 48.27 28.91 2.58
C LEU A 276 47.97 27.49 2.07
N GLY A 277 46.74 27.02 2.29
CA GLY A 277 46.27 25.71 1.82
C GLY A 277 45.89 25.69 0.32
N ALA A 278 45.76 24.50 -0.26
CA ALA A 278 45.45 24.30 -1.69
C ALA A 278 44.09 24.90 -2.15
N GLY A 279 43.20 25.24 -1.21
CA GLY A 279 41.90 25.88 -1.46
C GLY A 279 41.81 27.32 -0.98
N ALA A 280 42.93 28.01 -0.78
CA ALA A 280 42.93 29.40 -0.36
C ALA A 280 42.23 30.30 -1.38
N ASP A 281 41.38 31.20 -0.89
CA ASP A 281 40.65 32.16 -1.72
C ASP A 281 41.63 33.05 -2.52
N PRO A 282 41.43 33.26 -3.84
CA PRO A 282 42.33 34.05 -4.68
C PRO A 282 42.68 35.44 -4.14
N ALA A 283 41.73 36.13 -3.48
CA ALA A 283 42.01 37.43 -2.87
C ALA A 283 42.97 37.34 -1.67
N THR A 284 42.89 36.24 -0.91
CA THR A 284 43.82 35.95 0.19
C THR A 284 45.22 35.65 -0.33
N VAL A 285 45.33 34.90 -1.43
CA VAL A 285 46.63 34.62 -2.07
C VAL A 285 47.28 35.91 -2.58
N VAL A 286 46.52 36.76 -3.27
CA VAL A 286 47.03 38.04 -3.81
C VAL A 286 47.49 38.97 -2.70
N SER A 287 46.68 39.16 -1.66
CA SER A 287 47.02 40.06 -0.55
C SER A 287 48.25 39.59 0.22
N THR A 288 48.35 38.30 0.52
CA THR A 288 49.50 37.72 1.23
C THR A 288 50.78 37.78 0.40
N ALA A 289 50.69 37.49 -0.90
CA ALA A 289 51.82 37.60 -1.82
C ALA A 289 52.29 39.05 -1.97
N ALA A 290 51.37 39.99 -2.19
CA ALA A 290 51.68 41.42 -2.35
C ALA A 290 52.33 42.03 -1.10
N GLN A 291 51.86 41.67 0.09
CA GLN A 291 52.48 42.10 1.36
C GLN A 291 53.92 41.57 1.48
N ARG A 292 54.16 40.33 1.06
CA ARG A 292 55.48 39.69 1.18
C ARG A 292 56.49 40.18 0.12
N THR A 293 56.03 40.57 -1.07
CA THR A 293 56.90 41.09 -2.13
C THR A 293 57.00 42.61 -2.19
N GLY A 294 56.16 43.34 -1.43
CA GLY A 294 56.05 44.80 -1.52
C GLY A 294 55.50 45.29 -2.87
N SER A 295 54.87 44.41 -3.65
CA SER A 295 54.31 44.72 -4.97
C SER A 295 52.87 45.19 -4.88
N ASP A 296 52.39 45.89 -5.91
CA ASP A 296 50.98 46.27 -6.01
C ASP A 296 50.06 45.03 -6.09
N PRO A 297 49.00 44.93 -5.24
CA PRO A 297 48.05 43.82 -5.30
C PRO A 297 47.35 43.66 -6.67
N GLY A 298 47.10 44.77 -7.39
CA GLY A 298 46.53 44.74 -8.73
C GLY A 298 47.46 44.04 -9.73
N PHE A 299 48.75 44.36 -9.67
CA PHE A 299 49.78 43.70 -10.48
C PHE A 299 49.86 42.18 -10.22
N VAL A 300 49.85 41.77 -8.95
CA VAL A 300 49.91 40.33 -8.57
C VAL A 300 48.64 39.59 -9.01
N SER A 301 47.47 40.22 -8.82
CA SER A 301 46.18 39.66 -9.26
C SER A 301 46.13 39.44 -10.77
N TYR A 302 46.55 40.45 -11.56
CA TYR A 302 46.54 40.38 -13.01
C TYR A 302 47.41 39.23 -13.55
N HIS A 303 48.58 39.00 -12.97
CA HIS A 303 49.49 37.95 -13.45
C HIS A 303 49.05 36.54 -12.98
N LEU A 304 48.57 36.39 -11.75
CA LEU A 304 48.15 35.08 -11.21
C LEU A 304 46.76 34.64 -11.68
N PHE A 305 45.81 35.57 -11.84
CA PHE A 305 44.39 35.27 -12.09
C PHE A 305 43.77 36.05 -13.26
N GLY A 306 44.54 36.88 -13.96
CA GLY A 306 44.03 37.71 -15.05
C GLY A 306 43.69 36.95 -16.35
N PRO A 307 43.28 37.69 -17.40
CA PRO A 307 42.88 37.12 -18.68
C PRO A 307 44.05 36.36 -19.36
N PRO A 308 43.74 35.47 -20.33
CA PRO A 308 44.76 34.75 -21.09
C PRO A 308 45.53 35.69 -22.03
N PRO A 309 46.84 35.45 -22.27
CA PRO A 309 47.64 36.26 -23.19
C PRO A 309 47.20 36.06 -24.65
N THR A 310 47.18 37.15 -25.41
CA THR A 310 46.73 37.13 -26.82
C THR A 310 47.89 36.87 -27.78
N THR A 311 49.12 37.25 -27.43
CA THR A 311 50.33 37.01 -28.23
C THR A 311 51.36 36.10 -27.52
N ASP A 312 52.29 35.53 -28.30
CA ASP A 312 53.40 34.75 -27.74
C ASP A 312 54.35 35.62 -26.92
N HIS A 313 54.45 36.92 -27.24
CA HIS A 313 55.22 37.88 -26.48
C HIS A 313 54.62 38.08 -25.08
N ASP A 314 53.30 38.25 -24.99
CA ASP A 314 52.59 38.41 -23.72
C ASP A 314 52.70 37.15 -22.85
N LEU A 315 52.69 35.96 -23.46
CA LEU A 315 52.90 34.71 -22.73
C LEU A 315 54.32 34.62 -22.13
N LEU A 316 55.34 35.09 -22.85
CA LEU A 316 56.71 35.15 -22.34
C LEU A 316 56.85 36.20 -21.23
N GLN A 317 56.21 37.36 -21.38
CA GLN A 317 56.16 38.37 -20.32
C GLN A 317 55.47 37.82 -19.06
N LEU A 318 54.34 37.13 -19.22
CA LEU A 318 53.65 36.47 -18.11
C LEU A 318 54.54 35.44 -17.42
N ALA A 319 55.26 34.60 -18.16
CA ALA A 319 56.17 33.61 -17.59
C ALA A 319 57.29 34.27 -16.75
N ARG A 320 57.87 35.37 -17.24
CA ARG A 320 58.90 36.14 -16.51
C ARG A 320 58.32 36.79 -15.25
N ALA A 321 57.16 37.42 -15.34
CA ALA A 321 56.51 38.05 -14.20
C ALA A 321 56.14 37.03 -13.11
N LEU A 322 55.63 35.84 -13.49
CA LEU A 322 55.34 34.76 -12.55
C LEU A 322 56.60 34.24 -11.84
N ASP A 323 57.70 34.09 -12.58
CA ASP A 323 58.99 33.68 -12.02
C ASP A 323 59.60 34.74 -11.11
N ASP A 324 59.47 36.03 -11.45
CA ASP A 324 59.91 37.13 -10.60
C ASP A 324 59.11 37.23 -9.30
N ILE A 325 57.78 37.07 -9.36
CA ILE A 325 56.91 36.97 -8.17
C ILE A 325 57.33 35.77 -7.30
N GLU A 326 57.55 34.60 -7.93
CA GLU A 326 58.00 33.41 -7.21
C GLU A 326 59.35 33.63 -6.50
N ARG A 327 60.32 34.26 -7.19
CA ARG A 327 61.63 34.59 -6.64
C ARG A 327 61.56 35.62 -5.52
N GLN A 328 60.70 36.63 -5.62
CA GLN A 328 60.53 37.63 -4.56
C GLN A 328 59.90 37.02 -3.30
N VAL A 329 58.91 36.14 -3.44
CA VAL A 329 58.30 35.43 -2.29
C VAL A 329 59.28 34.48 -1.62
N ALA A 330 60.21 33.90 -2.38
CA ALA A 330 61.22 32.96 -1.89
C ALA A 330 62.42 33.62 -1.21
N ARG A 331 62.60 34.95 -1.32
CA ARG A 331 63.63 35.67 -0.56
C ARG A 331 63.15 35.81 0.91
N PRO A 332 64.02 35.51 1.89
CA PRO A 332 63.67 35.54 3.31
C PRO A 332 63.34 36.94 3.82
#